data_AF-A0A0W8F4L1-F1
#
_entry.id   AF-A0A0W8F4L1-F1
#
_cell.length_a   1.000
_cell.length_b   1.000
_cell.length_c   1.000
_cell.angle_alpha   90.00
_cell.angle_beta   90.00
_cell.angle_gamma   90.00
#
_symmetry.space_group_name_H-M   'P 1'
#
loop_
_entity.id
_entity.type
_entity.pdbx_description
1 polymer ?
#
loop_
_entity_poly.entity_id
_entity_poly.type
_entity_poly.pdbx_seq_one_letter_code
_entity_poly.pdbx_strand_id
1 'polypeptide(L)'
;MQENWVAVNPETGSQWGNLTTSNLSNLNFTNNRLPGRISGIKWNDYNGNGIRDVNDNPLSGWVITLKYLNGTVVGSTTTGADGSYVFDNLAWEKYTLSETLKSGWKQTYPAGKTYTVEINATSLNVINRDFGNQLIPSCCNCPVKAYFTFKQVTSPARTLQFSDASTGYVTDWSWNFGDGKTSVVRNPLHTYSKAGTYTVKQYVQTIKCDGKTAWVSYTRKVTVK
;
A
#
# COMPACT_ATOMS: atom_id res chain seq x y z
N MET A 1 -27.38 2.12 32.22
CA MET A 1 -25.94 1.99 31.90
C MET A 1 -25.57 3.03 30.87
N GLN A 2 -24.39 3.67 30.99
CA GLN A 2 -23.88 4.57 29.96
C GLN A 2 -23.50 3.75 28.72
N GLU A 3 -23.73 4.28 27.53
CA GLU A 3 -23.35 3.64 26.27
C GLU A 3 -21.85 3.32 26.27
N ASN A 4 -21.49 2.10 25.86
CA ASN A 4 -20.11 1.58 25.79
C ASN A 4 -19.39 1.32 27.13
N TRP A 5 -20.14 1.20 28.22
CA TRP A 5 -19.64 0.76 29.52
C TRP A 5 -20.35 -0.53 29.97
N VAL A 6 -19.59 -1.47 30.51
CA VAL A 6 -20.09 -2.70 31.14
C VAL A 6 -19.91 -2.60 32.64
N ALA A 7 -20.94 -2.96 33.41
CA ALA A 7 -20.83 -3.07 34.85
C ALA A 7 -19.86 -4.21 35.21
N VAL A 8 -18.85 -3.90 36.01
CA VAL A 8 -17.84 -4.87 36.47
C VAL A 8 -18.13 -5.30 37.90
N ASN A 9 -18.65 -4.40 38.74
CA ASN A 9 -19.05 -4.74 40.09
C ASN A 9 -20.13 -3.78 40.58
N PRO A 10 -21.32 -4.27 40.98
CA PRO A 10 -21.78 -5.64 40.75
C PRO A 10 -21.99 -5.87 39.25
N GLU A 11 -21.69 -7.07 38.75
CA GLU A 11 -21.87 -7.44 37.32
C GLU A 11 -23.33 -7.27 36.86
N THR A 12 -24.28 -7.42 37.79
CA THR A 12 -25.72 -7.23 37.56
C THR A 12 -26.13 -5.76 37.40
N GLY A 13 -25.22 -4.82 37.67
CA GLY A 13 -25.52 -3.39 37.71
C GLY A 13 -26.40 -2.96 38.89
N SER A 14 -26.69 -3.86 39.83
CA SER A 14 -27.58 -3.61 40.98
C SER A 14 -27.02 -4.20 42.29
N GLN A 15 -27.00 -3.39 43.35
CA GLN A 15 -26.71 -3.85 44.73
C GLN A 15 -27.97 -3.70 45.57
N TRP A 16 -28.23 -4.68 46.44
CA TRP A 16 -29.35 -4.65 47.39
C TRP A 16 -28.85 -4.36 48.80
N GLY A 17 -29.60 -3.59 49.58
CA GLY A 17 -29.32 -3.38 51.00
C GLY A 17 -30.59 -3.21 51.83
N ASN A 18 -30.53 -3.60 53.09
CA ASN A 18 -31.66 -3.55 54.03
C ASN A 18 -31.53 -2.35 54.98
N LEU A 19 -32.54 -1.49 55.00
CA LEU A 19 -32.52 -0.18 55.68
C LEU A 19 -32.97 -0.22 57.15
N THR A 20 -33.29 -1.40 57.69
CA THR A 20 -33.92 -1.49 59.03
C THR A 20 -32.94 -1.42 60.20
N THR A 21 -31.62 -1.54 59.98
CA THR A 21 -30.64 -1.66 61.09
C THR A 21 -29.34 -0.86 60.96
N SER A 22 -29.07 -0.19 59.83
CA SER A 22 -27.89 0.72 59.70
C SER A 22 -27.93 1.57 58.42
N ASN A 23 -27.12 2.64 58.39
CA ASN A 23 -26.80 3.38 57.16
C ASN A 23 -25.95 2.49 56.22
N LEU A 24 -26.46 2.26 55.02
CA LEU A 24 -25.71 1.56 53.95
C LEU A 24 -24.69 2.54 53.35
N SER A 25 -23.44 2.45 53.81
CA SER A 25 -22.29 3.15 53.20
C SER A 25 -21.41 2.16 52.45
N ASN A 26 -20.68 2.63 51.43
CA ASN A 26 -19.77 1.84 50.57
C ASN A 26 -20.42 0.92 49.53
N LEU A 27 -21.64 1.23 49.06
CA LEU A 27 -22.20 0.59 47.86
C LEU A 27 -21.53 1.19 46.61
N ASN A 28 -20.40 0.61 46.22
CA ASN A 28 -19.59 1.08 45.10
C ASN A 28 -19.96 0.35 43.80
N PHE A 29 -20.06 1.11 42.71
CA PHE A 29 -20.22 0.59 41.36
C PHE A 29 -18.93 0.82 40.56
N THR A 30 -18.40 -0.22 39.92
CA THR A 30 -17.29 -0.10 38.98
C THR A 30 -17.75 -0.49 37.58
N ASN A 31 -17.41 0.32 36.59
CA ASN A 31 -17.69 0.06 35.18
C ASN A 31 -16.37 0.01 34.41
N ASN A 32 -16.31 -0.80 33.35
CA ASN A 32 -15.20 -0.79 32.40
C ASN A 32 -15.72 -0.45 31.00
N ARG A 33 -14.91 0.24 30.21
CA ARG A 33 -15.26 0.54 28.82
C ARG A 33 -15.18 -0.74 28.00
N LEU A 34 -16.08 -0.89 27.03
CA LEU A 34 -15.97 -1.96 26.05
C LEU A 34 -14.63 -1.85 25.32
N PRO A 35 -13.83 -2.93 25.26
CA PRO A 35 -12.57 -2.90 24.55
C PRO A 35 -12.79 -2.72 23.05
N GLY A 36 -11.85 -2.02 22.42
CA GLY A 36 -11.81 -1.87 20.98
C GLY A 36 -11.20 -3.05 20.25
N ARG A 37 -11.48 -3.11 18.94
CA ARG A 37 -10.97 -4.10 18.00
C ARG A 37 -10.56 -3.43 16.69
N ILE A 38 -9.42 -3.84 16.15
CA ILE A 38 -8.95 -3.44 14.80
C ILE A 38 -8.69 -4.71 13.99
N SER A 39 -9.23 -4.79 12.76
CA SER A 39 -9.02 -5.95 11.88
C SER A 39 -8.97 -5.57 10.41
N GLY A 40 -8.40 -6.46 9.61
CA GLY A 40 -8.28 -6.33 8.17
C GLY A 40 -7.72 -7.58 7.51
N ILE A 41 -7.48 -7.49 6.20
CA ILE A 41 -6.96 -8.55 5.35
C ILE A 41 -5.68 -8.10 4.66
N LYS A 42 -4.71 -9.02 4.58
CA LYS A 42 -3.55 -8.93 3.68
C LYS A 42 -3.84 -9.69 2.40
N TRP A 43 -3.60 -9.06 1.24
CA TRP A 43 -3.88 -9.65 -0.07
C TRP A 43 -2.75 -9.38 -1.08
N ASN A 44 -2.66 -10.26 -2.07
CA ASN A 44 -1.69 -10.19 -3.16
C ASN A 44 -2.27 -9.37 -4.30
N ASP A 45 -1.67 -8.23 -4.57
CA ASP A 45 -2.03 -7.33 -5.67
C ASP A 45 -1.25 -7.74 -6.92
N TYR A 46 -1.84 -8.60 -7.75
CA TYR A 46 -1.12 -9.16 -8.89
C TYR A 46 -0.77 -8.11 -9.95
N ASN A 47 -1.68 -7.17 -10.21
CA ASN A 47 -1.51 -6.14 -11.24
C ASN A 47 -0.86 -4.86 -10.70
N GLY A 48 -0.75 -4.71 -9.39
CA GLY A 48 -0.08 -3.59 -8.72
C GLY A 48 -0.90 -2.30 -8.66
N ASN A 49 -2.22 -2.37 -8.89
CA ASN A 49 -3.10 -1.20 -9.00
C ASN A 49 -3.54 -0.63 -7.63
N GLY A 50 -3.27 -1.32 -6.52
CA GLY A 50 -3.68 -0.92 -5.18
C GLY A 50 -5.18 -1.07 -4.88
N ILE A 51 -5.91 -1.80 -5.73
CA ILE A 51 -7.33 -2.16 -5.60
C ILE A 51 -7.42 -3.67 -5.42
N ARG A 52 -8.21 -4.13 -4.45
CA ARG A 52 -8.41 -5.57 -4.24
C ARG A 52 -9.38 -6.12 -5.29
N ASP A 53 -8.84 -6.85 -6.25
CA ASP A 53 -9.60 -7.51 -7.32
C ASP A 53 -10.10 -8.91 -6.91
N VAL A 54 -11.04 -9.47 -7.68
CA VAL A 54 -11.64 -10.80 -7.39
C VAL A 54 -10.62 -11.94 -7.31
N ASN A 55 -9.49 -11.81 -8.02
CA ASN A 55 -8.44 -12.83 -8.08
C ASN A 55 -7.27 -12.54 -7.12
N ASP A 56 -7.37 -11.48 -6.32
CA ASP A 56 -6.32 -11.12 -5.38
C ASP A 56 -6.41 -11.99 -4.12
N ASN A 57 -5.62 -13.06 -4.18
CA ASN A 57 -5.56 -14.08 -3.16
C ASN A 57 -5.05 -13.52 -1.82
N PRO A 58 -5.51 -14.07 -0.70
CA PRO A 58 -5.00 -13.69 0.62
C PRO A 58 -3.53 -14.03 0.79
N LEU A 59 -2.85 -13.26 1.64
CA LEU A 59 -1.44 -13.44 1.95
C LEU A 59 -1.23 -13.76 3.43
N SER A 60 -0.77 -14.98 3.68
CA SER A 60 -0.46 -15.49 5.03
C SER A 60 0.97 -15.19 5.48
N GLY A 61 1.18 -15.19 6.79
CA GLY A 61 2.53 -15.10 7.36
C GLY A 61 3.10 -13.68 7.35
N TRP A 62 2.28 -12.64 7.21
CA TRP A 62 2.73 -11.23 7.20
C TRP A 62 2.59 -10.61 8.57
N VAL A 63 3.66 -9.96 9.05
CA VAL A 63 3.65 -9.30 10.36
C VAL A 63 2.97 -7.94 10.24
N ILE A 64 1.91 -7.74 11.01
CA ILE A 64 1.23 -6.45 11.20
C ILE A 64 1.56 -5.96 12.61
N THR A 65 1.95 -4.69 12.72
CA THR A 65 2.35 -4.05 13.98
C THR A 65 1.40 -2.92 14.32
N LEU A 66 0.94 -2.92 15.56
CA LEU A 66 0.13 -1.85 16.17
C LEU A 66 1.02 -1.06 17.13
N LYS A 67 1.00 0.27 17.01
CA LYS A 67 1.71 1.19 17.90
C LYS A 67 0.78 2.27 18.38
N TYR A 68 1.05 2.84 19.55
CA TYR A 68 0.49 4.12 19.95
C TYR A 68 1.01 5.24 19.03
N LEU A 69 0.35 6.39 19.02
CA LEU A 69 0.75 7.53 18.19
C LEU A 69 2.14 8.10 18.56
N ASN A 70 2.59 7.89 19.80
CA ASN A 70 3.94 8.24 20.26
C ASN A 70 5.03 7.26 19.76
N GLY A 71 4.66 6.23 19.00
CA GLY A 71 5.58 5.24 18.43
C GLY A 71 5.85 4.01 19.32
N THR A 72 5.33 3.97 20.56
CA THR A 72 5.46 2.80 21.43
C THR A 72 4.67 1.62 20.87
N VAL A 73 5.31 0.45 20.77
CA VAL A 73 4.68 -0.78 20.27
C VAL A 73 3.64 -1.28 21.27
N VAL A 74 2.42 -1.50 20.80
CA VAL A 74 1.35 -2.18 21.56
C VAL A 74 1.53 -3.69 21.40
N GLY A 75 1.74 -4.13 20.16
CA GLY A 75 1.96 -5.53 19.82
C GLY A 75 2.06 -5.75 18.33
N SER A 76 2.24 -7.00 17.95
CA SER A 76 2.18 -7.44 16.56
C SER A 76 1.41 -8.76 16.44
N THR A 77 0.93 -9.03 15.25
CA THR A 77 0.30 -10.29 14.89
C THR A 77 0.77 -10.71 13.50
N THR A 78 0.52 -11.97 13.14
CA THR A 78 0.86 -12.52 11.83
C THR A 78 -0.42 -12.93 11.11
N THR A 79 -0.55 -12.60 9.83
CA THR A 79 -1.77 -12.89 9.06
C THR A 79 -2.01 -14.39 8.92
N GLY A 80 -3.28 -14.80 9.07
CA GLY A 80 -3.75 -16.17 8.92
C GLY A 80 -3.66 -16.68 7.48
N ALA A 81 -4.05 -17.95 7.26
CA ALA A 81 -4.07 -18.56 5.92
C ALA A 81 -5.02 -17.83 4.95
N ASP A 82 -6.09 -17.25 5.50
CA ASP A 82 -7.06 -16.40 4.80
C ASP A 82 -6.64 -14.93 4.72
N GLY A 83 -5.40 -14.61 5.11
CA GLY A 83 -4.83 -13.26 5.09
C GLY A 83 -5.36 -12.36 6.21
N SER A 84 -6.22 -12.86 7.08
CA SER A 84 -6.82 -12.05 8.14
C SER A 84 -5.84 -11.74 9.27
N TYR A 85 -6.04 -10.61 9.92
CA TYR A 85 -5.41 -10.30 11.20
C TYR A 85 -6.37 -9.52 12.09
N VAL A 86 -6.13 -9.58 13.40
CA VAL A 86 -6.94 -8.91 14.41
C VAL A 86 -6.07 -8.44 15.58
N PHE A 87 -6.42 -7.28 16.12
CA PHE A 87 -6.03 -6.79 17.43
C PHE A 87 -7.31 -6.58 18.25
N ASP A 88 -7.48 -7.37 19.30
CA ASP A 88 -8.61 -7.31 20.24
C ASP A 88 -8.18 -6.66 21.56
N ASN A 89 -9.14 -6.40 22.45
CA ASN A 89 -8.89 -5.92 23.82
C ASN A 89 -8.14 -4.57 23.88
N LEU A 90 -8.42 -3.67 22.94
CA LEU A 90 -7.72 -2.39 22.82
C LEU A 90 -8.33 -1.32 23.74
N ALA A 91 -7.48 -0.56 24.40
CA ALA A 91 -7.88 0.65 25.11
C ALA A 91 -8.37 1.73 24.14
N TRP A 92 -9.16 2.68 24.66
CA TRP A 92 -9.63 3.82 23.87
C TRP A 92 -8.49 4.82 23.67
N GLU A 93 -7.84 4.73 22.53
CA GLU A 93 -6.66 5.50 22.19
C GLU A 93 -6.55 5.69 20.67
N LYS A 94 -5.57 6.50 20.27
CA LYS A 94 -5.11 6.61 18.89
C LYS A 94 -3.92 5.71 18.63
N TYR A 95 -4.03 4.93 17.56
CA TYR A 95 -3.04 3.96 17.14
C TYR A 95 -2.56 4.23 15.72
N THR A 96 -1.34 3.76 15.44
CA THR A 96 -0.84 3.57 14.08
C THR A 96 -0.73 2.09 13.78
N LEU A 97 -1.11 1.71 12.57
CA LEU A 97 -1.07 0.34 12.08
C LEU A 97 -0.19 0.26 10.83
N SER A 98 0.72 -0.70 10.79
CA SER A 98 1.68 -0.87 9.69
C SER A 98 2.01 -2.34 9.46
N GLU A 99 2.36 -2.70 8.23
CA GLU A 99 2.93 -4.01 7.92
C GLU A 99 4.47 -3.98 7.97
N THR A 100 5.08 -5.15 8.19
CA THR A 100 6.49 -5.35 7.90
C THR A 100 6.64 -5.84 6.47
N LEU A 101 7.20 -4.99 5.60
CA LEU A 101 7.40 -5.32 4.19
C LEU A 101 8.42 -6.45 4.03
N LYS A 102 8.04 -7.53 3.32
CA LYS A 102 8.94 -8.63 2.97
C LYS A 102 9.81 -8.25 1.76
N SER A 103 11.06 -8.72 1.75
CA SER A 103 11.93 -8.58 0.58
C SER A 103 11.30 -9.22 -0.66
N GLY A 104 11.46 -8.57 -1.82
CA GLY A 104 10.82 -9.01 -3.06
C GLY A 104 9.35 -8.65 -3.17
N TRP A 105 8.80 -7.85 -2.24
CA TRP A 105 7.43 -7.36 -2.30
C TRP A 105 7.38 -5.84 -2.26
N LYS A 106 6.33 -5.28 -2.87
CA LYS A 106 6.01 -3.86 -2.84
C LYS A 106 4.63 -3.67 -2.22
N GLN A 107 4.52 -2.85 -1.20
CA GLN A 107 3.22 -2.44 -0.69
C GLN A 107 2.52 -1.53 -1.71
N THR A 108 1.30 -1.87 -2.09
CA THR A 108 0.45 -1.10 -3.01
C THR A 108 -0.75 -0.48 -2.30
N TYR A 109 -1.19 -1.05 -1.16
CA TYR A 109 -2.28 -0.52 -0.36
C TYR A 109 -2.03 -0.65 1.16
N PRO A 110 -2.45 0.34 1.98
CA PRO A 110 -2.90 1.67 1.57
C PRO A 110 -1.75 2.48 0.93
N ALA A 111 -2.10 3.48 0.12
CA ALA A 111 -1.10 4.35 -0.52
C ALA A 111 -0.16 5.02 0.51
N GLY A 112 -0.73 5.44 1.66
CA GLY A 112 0.00 6.04 2.78
C GLY A 112 0.82 5.05 3.62
N LYS A 113 0.88 3.76 3.25
CA LYS A 113 1.60 2.65 3.91
C LYS A 113 1.11 2.27 5.31
N THR A 114 0.55 3.21 6.05
CA THR A 114 0.05 3.02 7.41
C THR A 114 -1.38 3.54 7.55
N TYR A 115 -2.08 3.05 8.57
CA TYR A 115 -3.31 3.66 9.04
C TYR A 115 -3.07 4.42 10.35
N THR A 116 -3.81 5.51 10.55
CA THR A 116 -4.07 6.07 11.87
C THR A 116 -5.51 5.72 12.24
N VAL A 117 -5.70 5.07 13.39
CA VAL A 117 -7.00 4.56 13.84
C VAL A 117 -7.27 5.09 15.25
N GLU A 118 -8.51 5.49 15.53
CA GLU A 118 -8.95 5.88 16.86
C GLU A 118 -9.98 4.88 17.36
N ILE A 119 -9.76 4.36 18.58
CA ILE A 119 -10.76 3.60 19.33
C ILE A 119 -11.41 4.54 20.34
N ASN A 120 -12.72 4.68 20.26
CA ASN A 120 -13.52 5.49 21.17
C ASN A 120 -14.96 4.97 21.20
N ALA A 121 -15.86 5.71 21.87
CA ALA A 121 -17.26 5.36 22.03
C ALA A 121 -17.99 5.05 20.72
N THR A 122 -17.63 5.71 19.61
CA THR A 122 -18.31 5.53 18.32
C THR A 122 -17.56 4.62 17.36
N SER A 123 -16.33 4.21 17.72
CA SER A 123 -15.41 3.45 16.87
C SER A 123 -14.80 2.26 17.61
N LEU A 124 -15.64 1.42 18.22
CA LEU A 124 -15.18 0.24 18.96
C LEU A 124 -14.71 -0.92 18.08
N ASN A 125 -15.24 -1.05 16.86
CA ASN A 125 -14.85 -2.12 15.93
C ASN A 125 -14.43 -1.51 14.58
N VAL A 126 -13.13 -1.37 14.38
CA VAL A 126 -12.56 -0.81 13.15
C VAL A 126 -12.14 -1.96 12.24
N ILE A 127 -12.86 -2.11 11.14
CA ILE A 127 -12.64 -3.16 10.13
C ILE A 127 -12.02 -2.57 8.85
N ASN A 128 -11.69 -3.45 7.90
CA ASN A 128 -11.20 -3.10 6.56
C ASN A 128 -9.92 -2.24 6.59
N ARG A 129 -9.01 -2.53 7.52
CA ARG A 129 -7.68 -1.92 7.56
C ARG A 129 -6.68 -2.73 6.72
N ASP A 130 -7.06 -2.96 5.47
CA ASP A 130 -6.42 -3.95 4.61
C ASP A 130 -5.04 -3.51 4.11
N PHE A 131 -4.22 -4.49 3.74
CA PHE A 131 -2.89 -4.25 3.18
C PHE A 131 -2.70 -5.06 1.90
N GLY A 132 -2.53 -4.38 0.76
CA GLY A 132 -2.28 -5.00 -0.54
C GLY A 132 -0.83 -4.92 -0.94
N ASN A 133 -0.22 -6.04 -1.36
CA ASN A 133 1.17 -6.07 -1.83
C ASN A 133 1.32 -6.84 -3.12
N GLN A 134 2.16 -6.33 -4.01
CA GLN A 134 2.56 -6.99 -5.25
C GLN A 134 3.91 -7.69 -5.06
N LEU A 135 4.01 -8.95 -5.52
CA LEU A 135 5.29 -9.64 -5.62
C LEU A 135 6.10 -9.00 -6.76
N ILE A 136 7.30 -8.53 -6.43
CA ILE A 136 8.24 -8.02 -7.41
C ILE A 136 8.92 -9.22 -8.08
N PRO A 137 8.96 -9.30 -9.41
CA PRO A 137 9.62 -10.38 -10.13
C PRO A 137 11.05 -10.64 -9.68
N SER A 138 11.47 -11.90 -9.73
CA SER A 138 12.77 -12.40 -9.25
C SER A 138 13.98 -11.71 -9.89
N CYS A 139 13.79 -11.04 -11.03
CA CYS A 139 14.80 -10.22 -11.69
C CYS A 139 14.85 -8.75 -11.22
N CYS A 140 14.25 -8.40 -10.08
CA CYS A 140 14.22 -7.03 -9.54
C CYS A 140 15.59 -6.39 -9.27
N ASN A 141 16.66 -7.18 -9.12
CA ASN A 141 18.02 -6.69 -9.03
C ASN A 141 18.85 -6.93 -10.30
N CYS A 142 18.24 -7.39 -11.40
CA CYS A 142 18.95 -7.50 -12.67
C CYS A 142 19.43 -6.10 -13.11
N PRO A 143 20.69 -5.97 -13.58
CA PRO A 143 21.18 -4.71 -14.10
C PRO A 143 20.24 -4.19 -15.20
N VAL A 144 19.57 -3.08 -14.93
CA VAL A 144 18.70 -2.44 -15.91
C VAL A 144 19.55 -1.60 -16.84
N LYS A 145 19.37 -1.83 -18.14
CA LYS A 145 19.98 -1.04 -19.20
C LYS A 145 18.87 -0.49 -20.07
N ALA A 146 18.71 0.84 -20.05
CA ALA A 146 17.87 1.52 -21.02
C ALA A 146 18.49 1.38 -22.42
N TYR A 147 17.68 1.02 -23.41
CA TYR A 147 18.14 0.95 -24.79
C TYR A 147 16.96 0.95 -25.75
N PHE A 148 17.14 1.57 -26.92
CA PHE A 148 16.13 1.51 -27.97
C PHE A 148 16.74 1.42 -29.37
N THR A 149 15.93 0.91 -30.28
CA THR A 149 16.15 0.96 -31.73
C THR A 149 15.05 1.80 -32.38
N PHE A 150 15.28 2.20 -33.63
CA PHE A 150 14.28 2.94 -34.40
C PHE A 150 14.37 2.55 -35.88
N LYS A 151 13.24 2.66 -36.57
CA LYS A 151 13.15 2.50 -38.02
C LYS A 151 12.32 3.63 -38.62
N GLN A 152 12.75 4.14 -39.77
CA GLN A 152 11.96 5.10 -40.53
C GLN A 152 10.78 4.38 -41.20
N VAL A 153 9.60 4.98 -41.10
CA VAL A 153 8.37 4.53 -41.77
C VAL A 153 8.08 5.47 -42.92
N THR A 154 7.61 4.93 -44.04
CA THR A 154 7.40 5.68 -45.28
C THR A 154 6.11 6.49 -45.31
N SER A 155 5.10 6.08 -44.53
CA SER A 155 3.80 6.75 -44.43
C SER A 155 3.31 6.75 -42.98
N PRO A 156 2.98 7.92 -42.38
CA PRO A 156 3.21 9.26 -42.93
C PRO A 156 4.71 9.58 -43.05
N ALA A 157 5.08 10.50 -43.95
CA ALA A 157 6.47 10.94 -44.10
C ALA A 157 7.05 11.45 -42.77
N ARG A 158 8.38 11.36 -42.59
CA ARG A 158 9.10 11.81 -41.39
C ARG A 158 8.66 11.13 -40.10
N THR A 159 8.21 9.88 -40.20
CA THR A 159 7.77 9.09 -39.05
C THR A 159 8.83 8.05 -38.69
N LEU A 160 9.16 7.97 -37.40
CA LEU A 160 10.00 6.90 -36.85
C LEU A 160 9.14 6.01 -35.95
N GLN A 161 9.24 4.70 -36.14
CA GLN A 161 8.80 3.72 -35.16
C GLN A 161 9.97 3.45 -34.22
N PHE A 162 9.78 3.72 -32.93
CA PHE A 162 10.72 3.36 -31.88
C PHE A 162 10.37 1.99 -31.30
N SER A 163 11.40 1.24 -30.92
CA SER A 163 11.24 -0.05 -30.26
C SER A 163 12.11 -0.08 -29.02
N ASP A 164 11.48 -0.32 -27.88
CA ASP A 164 12.17 -0.60 -26.63
C ASP A 164 13.00 -1.88 -26.77
N ALA A 165 14.27 -1.78 -26.39
CA ALA A 165 15.22 -2.88 -26.36
C ALA A 165 15.96 -2.92 -25.01
N SER A 166 15.35 -2.34 -23.98
CA SER A 166 15.90 -2.29 -22.63
C SER A 166 15.97 -3.70 -22.02
N THR A 167 16.95 -3.92 -21.16
CA THR A 167 17.12 -5.19 -20.43
C THR A 167 16.85 -5.01 -18.94
N GLY A 168 16.57 -6.12 -18.25
CA GLY A 168 16.23 -6.13 -16.84
C GLY A 168 14.71 -5.97 -16.61
N TYR A 169 14.33 -5.62 -15.39
CA TYR A 169 12.92 -5.45 -15.03
C TYR A 169 12.49 -3.98 -15.17
N VAL A 170 11.70 -3.71 -16.21
CA VAL A 170 11.16 -2.38 -16.55
C VAL A 170 9.65 -2.36 -16.35
N THR A 171 9.16 -1.35 -15.63
CA THR A 171 7.72 -1.18 -15.35
C THR A 171 7.10 -0.06 -16.18
N ASP A 172 7.86 0.99 -16.51
CA ASP A 172 7.33 2.19 -17.18
C ASP A 172 8.33 2.77 -18.17
N TRP A 173 7.80 3.51 -19.16
CA TRP A 173 8.56 4.19 -20.21
C TRP A 173 8.21 5.66 -20.27
N SER A 174 9.20 6.49 -20.57
CA SER A 174 9.02 7.90 -20.92
C SER A 174 9.98 8.28 -22.04
N TRP A 175 9.47 9.02 -23.02
CA TRP A 175 10.22 9.43 -24.19
C TRP A 175 10.23 10.94 -24.32
N ASN A 176 11.37 11.48 -24.73
CA ASN A 176 11.50 12.82 -25.26
C ASN A 176 12.11 12.71 -26.66
N PHE A 177 11.38 13.13 -27.68
CA PHE A 177 11.80 12.96 -29.09
C PHE A 177 12.75 14.08 -29.57
N GLY A 178 13.07 15.06 -28.73
CA GLY A 178 13.98 16.16 -29.05
C GLY A 178 13.34 17.27 -29.89
N ASP A 179 12.03 17.19 -30.17
CA ASP A 179 11.22 18.19 -30.87
C ASP A 179 10.18 18.87 -29.97
N GLY A 180 10.27 18.64 -28.65
CA GLY A 180 9.33 19.12 -27.65
C GLY A 180 8.16 18.18 -27.36
N LYS A 181 7.99 17.08 -28.12
CA LYS A 181 6.96 16.07 -27.88
C LYS A 181 7.48 14.89 -27.06
N THR A 182 6.56 14.22 -26.37
CA THR A 182 6.84 13.11 -25.45
C THR A 182 5.88 11.94 -25.65
N SER A 183 6.19 10.79 -25.05
CA SER A 183 5.30 9.62 -25.00
C SER A 183 5.58 8.79 -23.75
N VAL A 184 4.58 8.04 -23.29
CA VAL A 184 4.72 7.01 -22.23
C VAL A 184 4.52 5.59 -22.76
N VAL A 185 4.23 5.45 -24.06
CA VAL A 185 4.01 4.15 -24.70
C VAL A 185 5.36 3.45 -24.86
N ARG A 186 5.43 2.14 -24.60
CA ARG A 186 6.66 1.35 -24.72
C ARG A 186 7.31 1.43 -26.11
N ASN A 187 6.50 1.31 -27.16
CA ASN A 187 6.97 1.30 -28.56
C ASN A 187 6.24 2.39 -29.38
N PRO A 188 6.58 3.68 -29.20
CA PRO A 188 5.82 4.76 -29.81
C PRO A 188 6.12 4.89 -31.31
N LEU A 189 5.09 5.27 -32.06
CA LEU A 189 5.20 5.80 -33.41
C LEU A 189 5.21 7.33 -33.30
N HIS A 190 6.19 8.01 -33.90
CA HIS A 190 6.32 9.47 -33.80
C HIS A 190 6.63 10.13 -35.13
N THR A 191 5.85 11.16 -35.47
CA THR A 191 5.98 11.94 -36.71
C THR A 191 6.54 13.32 -36.43
N TYR A 192 7.67 13.63 -37.07
CA TYR A 192 8.34 14.93 -36.96
C TYR A 192 7.81 15.93 -37.99
N SER A 193 7.69 17.19 -37.59
CA SER A 193 7.20 18.26 -38.49
C SER A 193 8.24 18.67 -39.54
N LYS A 194 9.53 18.54 -39.23
CA LYS A 194 10.66 18.93 -40.10
C LYS A 194 11.66 17.79 -40.22
N ALA A 195 12.37 17.74 -41.34
CA ALA A 195 13.56 16.90 -41.47
C ALA A 195 14.69 17.49 -40.62
N GLY A 196 15.58 16.64 -40.11
CA GLY A 196 16.65 17.08 -39.23
C GLY A 196 17.24 15.98 -38.38
N THR A 197 18.18 16.36 -37.51
CA THR A 197 18.74 15.45 -36.49
C THR A 197 18.20 15.83 -35.13
N TYR A 198 17.60 14.85 -34.45
CA TYR A 198 16.97 15.02 -33.14
C TYR A 198 17.70 14.21 -32.08
N THR A 199 17.83 14.77 -30.87
CA THR A 199 18.38 14.04 -29.71
C THR A 199 17.23 13.39 -28.95
N VAL A 200 17.04 12.09 -29.17
CA VAL A 200 15.97 11.32 -28.54
C VAL A 200 16.47 10.73 -27.23
N LYS A 201 15.68 10.86 -26.16
CA LYS A 201 15.93 10.25 -24.86
C LYS A 201 14.79 9.30 -24.49
N GLN A 202 15.14 8.07 -24.15
CA GLN A 202 14.25 7.12 -23.49
C GLN A 202 14.62 7.05 -22.02
N TYR A 203 13.63 7.11 -21.14
CA TYR A 203 13.72 6.79 -19.73
C TYR A 203 12.90 5.52 -19.49
N VAL A 204 13.45 4.59 -18.72
CA VAL A 204 12.74 3.39 -18.26
C VAL A 204 12.76 3.35 -16.74
N GLN A 205 11.61 3.07 -16.14
CA GLN A 205 11.49 2.89 -14.69
C GLN A 205 11.76 1.44 -14.36
N THR A 206 12.60 1.21 -13.37
CA THR A 206 12.82 -0.10 -12.77
C THR A 206 12.36 -0.09 -11.32
N ILE A 207 12.00 -1.26 -10.79
CA ILE A 207 11.74 -1.47 -9.38
C ILE A 207 12.74 -2.50 -8.82
N LYS A 208 13.43 -2.10 -7.75
CA LYS A 208 14.40 -2.92 -7.03
C LYS A 208 13.71 -3.89 -6.08
N CYS A 209 14.44 -4.88 -5.58
CA CYS A 209 13.87 -5.87 -4.65
C CYS A 209 13.42 -5.30 -3.29
N ASP A 210 13.79 -4.06 -2.97
CA ASP A 210 13.29 -3.31 -1.81
C ASP A 210 11.98 -2.53 -2.11
N GLY A 211 11.41 -2.71 -3.30
CA GLY A 211 10.19 -2.02 -3.74
C GLY A 211 10.38 -0.58 -4.21
N LYS A 212 11.61 -0.04 -4.13
CA LYS A 212 11.89 1.32 -4.60
C LYS A 212 12.05 1.36 -6.11
N THR A 213 11.61 2.46 -6.70
CA THR A 213 11.76 2.69 -8.13
C THR A 213 12.95 3.59 -8.46
N ALA A 214 13.50 3.43 -9.66
CA ALA A 214 14.56 4.28 -10.20
C ALA A 214 14.38 4.44 -11.71
N TRP A 215 14.80 5.58 -12.26
CA TRP A 215 14.81 5.83 -13.71
C TRP A 215 16.22 5.62 -14.27
N VAL A 216 16.32 4.87 -15.36
CA VAL A 216 17.54 4.71 -16.17
C VAL A 216 17.26 5.31 -17.54
N SER A 217 18.22 6.02 -18.13
CA SER A 217 18.04 6.66 -19.43
C SER A 217 19.04 6.23 -20.48
N TYR A 218 18.61 6.30 -21.73
CA TYR A 218 19.45 6.13 -22.91
C TYR A 218 19.16 7.26 -23.91
N THR A 219 20.22 7.87 -24.43
CA THR A 219 20.16 9.00 -25.35
C THR A 219 20.80 8.62 -26.68
N ARG A 220 20.13 8.92 -27.80
CA ARG A 220 20.65 8.69 -29.15
C ARG A 220 20.22 9.79 -30.11
N LYS A 221 21.14 10.23 -30.98
CA LYS A 221 20.80 11.09 -32.12
C LYS A 221 20.15 10.27 -33.22
N VAL A 222 19.03 10.74 -33.76
CA VAL A 222 18.30 10.13 -34.87
C VAL A 222 18.18 11.13 -36.01
N THR A 223 18.32 10.67 -37.24
CA THR A 223 18.16 11.50 -38.43
C THR A 223 16.82 11.18 -39.09
N VAL A 224 16.03 12.22 -39.31
CA VAL A 224 14.72 12.16 -39.97
C VAL A 224 14.87 12.79 -41.35
N LYS A 225 14.51 12.02 -42.38
CA LYS A 225 14.49 12.44 -43.78
C LYS A 225 13.06 12.68 -44.22
#